data_AF-A0A239DHA1-F1
#
_entry.id   AF-A0A239DHA1-F1
#
_cell.length_a   1.000
_cell.length_b   1.000
_cell.length_c   1.000
_cell.angle_alpha   90.00
_cell.angle_beta   90.00
_cell.angle_gamma   90.00
#
_symmetry.space_group_name_H-M   'P 1'
#
loop_
_entity.id
_entity.type
_entity.pdbx_description
1 polymer ?
#
loop_
_entity_poly.entity_id
_entity_poly.type
_entity_poly.pdbx_seq_one_letter_code
_entity_poly.pdbx_strand_id
1 'polypeptide(L)'
;MQCSDFAESCILAERDGELLGWVSGYRPPSDPANFFVWQVAVAPAARGRKLAQRMIEALVQRPAAAGVTHLTTTITDDNRASWALFNGLARRWRAPMEKSTRFDRDAHFGGAHATEWQARIGPLPF
;
A
#
# COMPACT_ATOMS: atom_id res chain seq x y z
N MET A 1 -7.47 11.94 -13.39
CA MET A 1 -7.75 10.86 -12.42
C MET A 1 -6.64 10.77 -11.38
N GLN A 2 -5.53 10.03 -11.55
CA GLN A 2 -4.52 9.93 -10.45
C GLN A 2 -3.77 11.23 -10.13
N CYS A 3 -3.43 12.05 -11.12
CA CYS A 3 -2.74 13.33 -10.92
C CYS A 3 -3.68 14.53 -10.65
N SER A 4 -5.00 14.34 -10.68
CA SER A 4 -6.00 15.39 -10.43
C SER A 4 -6.86 15.03 -9.22
N ASP A 5 -7.59 13.93 -9.30
CA ASP A 5 -8.65 13.55 -8.37
C ASP A 5 -8.10 12.77 -7.16
N PHE A 6 -6.95 12.11 -7.34
CA PHE A 6 -6.25 11.34 -6.30
C PHE A 6 -4.85 11.87 -6.00
N ALA A 7 -4.55 13.11 -6.38
CA ALA A 7 -3.22 13.70 -6.17
C ALA A 7 -2.84 13.70 -4.69
N GLU A 8 -3.79 13.95 -3.79
CA GLU A 8 -3.57 13.97 -2.35
C GLU A 8 -3.27 12.57 -1.78
N SER A 9 -3.76 11.52 -2.42
CA SER A 9 -3.58 10.12 -2.03
C SER A 9 -2.56 9.37 -2.88
N CYS A 10 -1.83 10.08 -3.75
CA CYS A 10 -0.69 9.57 -4.51
C CYS A 10 0.59 10.34 -4.16
N ILE A 11 1.74 9.71 -4.35
CA ILE A 11 3.04 10.34 -4.15
C ILE A 11 4.04 9.81 -5.16
N LEU A 12 4.90 10.71 -5.64
CA LEU A 12 6.01 10.40 -6.51
C LEU A 12 7.31 10.84 -5.82
N ALA A 13 8.35 10.02 -5.93
CA ALA A 13 9.69 10.34 -5.48
C ALA A 13 10.60 10.58 -6.69
N GLU A 14 11.28 11.72 -6.69
CA GLU A 14 12.20 12.14 -7.75
C GLU A 14 13.58 12.45 -7.17
N ARG A 15 14.62 12.28 -7.98
CA ARG A 15 15.95 12.82 -7.70
C ARG A 15 16.61 13.22 -9.01
N ASP A 16 17.13 14.45 -9.08
CA ASP A 16 17.84 14.99 -10.24
C ASP A 16 17.05 14.86 -11.57
N GLY A 17 15.72 15.05 -11.52
CA GLY A 17 14.84 14.89 -12.70
C GLY A 17 14.39 13.45 -12.97
N GLU A 18 14.91 12.46 -12.26
CA GLU A 18 14.57 11.05 -12.47
C GLU A 18 13.50 10.55 -11.48
N LEU A 19 12.44 9.92 -12.01
CA LEU A 19 11.41 9.29 -11.19
C LEU A 19 11.96 8.00 -10.55
N LEU A 20 12.04 7.99 -9.23
CA LEU A 20 12.59 6.89 -8.44
C LEU A 20 11.52 6.02 -7.77
N GLY A 21 10.30 6.53 -7.61
CA GLY A 21 9.22 5.77 -7.03
C GLY A 21 7.86 6.42 -7.17
N TRP A 22 6.83 5.60 -7.08
CA TRP A 22 5.44 5.99 -7.17
C TRP A 22 4.62 5.13 -6.20
N VAL A 23 3.70 5.76 -5.48
CA VAL A 23 2.66 5.07 -4.71
C VAL A 23 1.33 5.72 -5.01
N SER A 24 0.33 4.89 -5.32
CA SER A 24 -1.06 5.30 -5.36
C SER A 24 -1.85 4.62 -4.26
N GLY A 25 -2.73 5.38 -3.64
CA GLY A 25 -3.69 4.87 -2.68
C GLY A 25 -4.94 5.74 -2.63
N TYR A 26 -5.90 5.36 -1.80
CA TYR A 26 -7.11 6.12 -1.54
C TYR A 26 -7.80 5.60 -0.29
N ARG A 27 -8.78 6.36 0.22
CA ARG A 27 -9.69 5.90 1.27
C ARG A 27 -10.95 5.32 0.64
N PRO A 28 -11.25 4.03 0.82
CA PRO A 28 -12.47 3.44 0.30
C PRO A 28 -13.70 4.16 0.86
N PRO A 29 -14.67 4.60 0.03
CA PRO A 29 -15.87 5.27 0.53
C PRO A 29 -16.71 4.40 1.48
N SER A 30 -16.69 3.08 1.28
CA SER A 30 -17.38 2.11 2.13
C SER A 30 -16.64 1.80 3.44
N ASP A 31 -15.35 2.14 3.55
CA ASP A 31 -14.56 1.93 4.76
C ASP A 31 -13.50 3.05 4.88
N PRO A 32 -13.92 4.25 5.32
CA PRO A 32 -13.07 5.43 5.36
C PRO A 32 -11.99 5.35 6.46
N ALA A 33 -12.06 4.34 7.33
CA ALA A 33 -11.05 4.06 8.34
C ALA A 33 -9.81 3.37 7.73
N ASN A 34 -9.91 2.82 6.52
CA ASN A 34 -8.79 2.25 5.80
C ASN A 34 -8.17 3.25 4.82
N PHE A 35 -6.84 3.19 4.69
CA PHE A 35 -6.13 3.69 3.53
C PHE A 35 -5.69 2.50 2.69
N PHE A 36 -6.25 2.37 1.49
CA PHE A 36 -5.92 1.31 0.56
C PHE A 36 -4.75 1.74 -0.34
N VAL A 37 -3.65 1.00 -0.28
CA VAL A 37 -2.51 1.13 -1.19
C VAL A 37 -2.73 0.22 -2.38
N TRP A 38 -2.84 0.83 -3.57
CA TRP A 38 -3.10 0.10 -4.80
C TRP A 38 -1.81 -0.26 -5.52
N GLN A 39 -0.99 0.71 -5.92
CA GLN A 39 0.23 0.44 -6.65
C GLN A 39 1.43 1.00 -5.91
N VAL A 40 2.52 0.23 -5.87
CA VAL A 40 3.83 0.64 -5.38
C VAL A 40 4.86 0.30 -6.43
N ALA A 41 5.52 1.30 -6.98
CA ALA A 41 6.62 1.14 -7.91
C ALA A 41 7.87 1.82 -7.36
N VAL A 42 9.02 1.15 -7.45
CA VAL A 42 10.32 1.69 -7.05
C VAL A 42 11.34 1.34 -8.13
N ALA A 43 12.00 2.36 -8.65
CA ALA A 43 13.05 2.20 -9.64
C ALA A 43 14.20 1.33 -9.10
N PRO A 44 14.86 0.51 -9.93
CA PRO A 44 16.01 -0.31 -9.50
C PRO A 44 17.09 0.49 -8.77
N ALA A 45 17.39 1.71 -9.24
CA ALA A 45 18.36 2.63 -8.66
C ALA A 45 18.02 3.10 -7.22
N ALA A 46 16.77 2.93 -6.80
CA ALA A 46 16.27 3.32 -5.47
C ALA A 46 15.98 2.14 -4.54
N ARG A 47 16.27 0.90 -4.96
CA ARG A 47 16.12 -0.30 -4.12
C ARG A 47 17.06 -0.25 -2.91
N GLY A 48 16.68 -0.95 -1.83
CA GLY A 48 17.45 -0.99 -0.58
C GLY A 48 17.39 0.29 0.28
N ARG A 49 16.81 1.39 -0.22
CA ARG A 49 16.75 2.68 0.50
C ARG A 49 15.46 2.88 1.31
N LYS A 50 14.63 1.84 1.41
CA LYS A 50 13.28 1.88 2.03
C LYS A 50 12.38 2.96 1.42
N LEU A 51 12.54 3.26 0.12
CA LEU A 51 11.82 4.36 -0.53
C LEU A 51 10.29 4.17 -0.50
N ALA A 52 9.81 2.97 -0.86
CA ALA A 52 8.38 2.63 -0.79
C ALA A 52 7.80 2.86 0.62
N GLN A 53 8.55 2.46 1.66
CA GLN A 53 8.13 2.61 3.04
C GLN A 53 7.96 4.09 3.41
N ARG A 54 8.94 4.93 3.05
CA ARG A 54 8.88 6.39 3.29
C ARG A 54 7.74 7.06 2.53
N MET A 55 7.49 6.64 1.29
CA MET A 55 6.38 7.15 0.48
C MET A 55 5.03 6.82 1.10
N ILE A 56 4.83 5.58 1.57
CA ILE A 56 3.59 5.17 2.24
C ILE A 56 3.40 5.91 3.57
N GLU A 57 4.46 6.04 4.38
CA GLU A 57 4.43 6.83 5.62
C GLU A 57 4.03 8.29 5.36
N ALA A 58 4.60 8.90 4.34
CA ALA A 58 4.27 10.27 3.96
C ALA A 58 2.80 10.39 3.53
N LEU A 59 2.23 9.39 2.85
CA LEU A 59 0.82 9.39 2.44
C LEU A 59 -0.14 9.31 3.63
N VAL A 60 0.07 8.37 4.55
CA VAL A 60 -0.84 8.15 5.69
C VAL A 60 -0.80 9.28 6.72
N GLN A 61 0.22 10.14 6.68
CA GLN A 61 0.34 11.32 7.54
C GLN A 61 -0.26 12.60 6.92
N ARG A 62 -0.75 12.56 5.68
CA ARG A 62 -1.36 13.73 5.03
C ARG A 62 -2.75 14.03 5.60
N PRO A 63 -3.21 15.30 5.53
CA PRO A 63 -4.58 15.66 5.90
C PRO A 63 -5.66 14.83 5.19
N ALA A 64 -5.46 14.46 3.92
CA ALA A 64 -6.39 13.60 3.18
C ALA A 64 -6.57 12.20 3.81
N ALA A 65 -5.58 11.72 4.56
CA ALA A 65 -5.61 10.47 5.30
C ALA A 65 -6.08 10.63 6.76
N ALA A 66 -6.56 11.80 7.17
CA ALA A 66 -7.01 12.03 8.54
C ALA A 66 -8.15 11.06 8.93
N GLY A 67 -7.99 10.43 10.10
CA GLY A 67 -8.92 9.42 10.62
C GLY A 67 -8.71 8.01 10.07
N VAL A 68 -7.71 7.78 9.23
CA VAL A 68 -7.28 6.43 8.86
C VAL A 68 -6.72 5.74 10.10
N THR A 69 -7.24 4.57 10.39
CA THR A 69 -6.77 3.70 11.48
C THR A 69 -6.05 2.47 10.97
N HIS A 70 -6.17 2.14 9.68
CA HIS A 70 -5.58 0.93 9.11
C HIS A 70 -5.03 1.17 7.70
N LEU A 71 -3.90 0.54 7.38
CA LEU A 71 -3.37 0.43 6.04
C LEU A 71 -3.82 -0.90 5.43
N THR A 72 -4.34 -0.89 4.21
CA THR A 72 -4.72 -2.10 3.48
C THR A 72 -4.08 -2.16 2.11
N THR A 73 -3.86 -3.36 1.58
CA THR A 73 -3.40 -3.58 0.20
C THR A 73 -3.79 -4.99 -0.26
N THR A 74 -3.69 -5.28 -1.56
CA THR A 74 -3.78 -6.66 -2.09
C THR A 74 -2.41 -7.14 -2.56
N ILE A 75 -2.05 -8.36 -2.15
CA ILE A 75 -0.75 -8.97 -2.43
C ILE A 75 -0.99 -10.42 -2.87
N THR A 76 -0.40 -10.82 -3.99
CA THR A 76 -0.34 -12.23 -4.39
C THR A 76 0.62 -12.99 -3.49
N ASP A 77 0.39 -14.29 -3.26
CA ASP A 77 1.19 -15.06 -2.29
C ASP A 77 2.69 -15.12 -2.64
N ASP A 78 3.01 -15.09 -3.93
CA ASP A 78 4.36 -15.15 -4.49
C ASP A 78 5.11 -13.81 -4.43
N ASN A 79 4.44 -12.69 -4.16
CA ASN A 79 5.06 -11.36 -4.14
C ASN A 79 5.80 -11.11 -2.81
N ARG A 80 6.94 -11.79 -2.65
CA ARG A 80 7.82 -11.69 -1.47
C ARG A 80 8.28 -10.26 -1.18
N ALA A 81 8.48 -9.45 -2.22
CA ALA A 81 8.91 -8.05 -2.08
C ALA A 81 7.84 -7.18 -1.41
N SER A 82 6.58 -7.30 -1.85
CA SER A 82 5.46 -6.62 -1.21
C SER A 82 5.24 -7.13 0.21
N TRP A 83 5.26 -8.45 0.44
CA TRP A 83 5.17 -8.99 1.80
C TRP A 83 6.26 -8.43 2.72
N ALA A 84 7.51 -8.34 2.25
CA ALA A 84 8.59 -7.75 3.03
C ALA A 84 8.36 -6.26 3.34
N LEU A 85 7.84 -5.49 2.38
CA LEU A 85 7.49 -4.08 2.57
C LEU A 85 6.42 -3.89 3.64
N PHE A 86 5.28 -4.59 3.53
CA PHE A 86 4.15 -4.42 4.45
C PHE A 86 4.44 -5.00 5.84
N ASN A 87 5.17 -6.12 5.93
CA ASN A 87 5.72 -6.58 7.22
C ASN A 87 6.67 -5.55 7.85
N GLY A 88 7.50 -4.89 7.04
CA GLY A 88 8.39 -3.83 7.49
C GLY A 88 7.65 -2.63 8.07
N LEU A 89 6.56 -2.21 7.42
CA LEU A 89 5.65 -1.16 7.91
C LEU A 89 4.99 -1.55 9.24
N ALA A 90 4.42 -2.75 9.32
CA ALA A 90 3.80 -3.27 10.54
C ALA A 90 4.77 -3.26 11.72
N ARG A 91 6.01 -3.75 11.52
CA ARG A 91 7.07 -3.73 12.55
C ARG A 91 7.43 -2.32 12.97
N ARG A 92 7.57 -1.39 12.03
CA ARG A 92 7.92 0.00 12.32
C ARG A 92 6.84 0.70 13.13
N TRP A 93 5.59 0.49 12.78
CA TRP A 93 4.44 1.08 13.47
C TRP A 93 4.05 0.31 14.73
N ARG A 94 4.71 -0.81 15.03
CA ARG A 94 4.36 -1.73 16.13
C ARG A 94 2.88 -2.11 16.09
N ALA A 95 2.34 -2.24 14.88
CA ALA A 95 0.94 -2.59 14.63
C ALA A 95 0.86 -4.04 14.12
N PRO A 96 -0.20 -4.78 14.48
CA PRO A 96 -0.38 -6.13 13.95
C PRO A 96 -0.68 -6.07 12.45
N MET A 97 -0.34 -7.16 11.75
CA MET A 97 -0.67 -7.36 10.35
C MET A 97 -1.52 -8.62 10.21
N GLU A 98 -2.71 -8.45 9.67
CA GLU A 98 -3.65 -9.50 9.35
C GLU A 98 -3.56 -9.84 7.85
N LYS A 99 -3.69 -11.12 7.52
CA LYS A 99 -3.77 -11.63 6.15
C LYS A 99 -5.14 -12.30 5.98
N SER A 100 -5.99 -11.77 5.10
CA SER A 100 -7.31 -12.32 4.78
C SER A 100 -7.46 -12.58 3.29
N THR A 101 -8.30 -13.52 2.90
CA THR A 101 -8.63 -13.78 1.49
C THR A 101 -9.56 -12.68 0.97
N ARG A 102 -9.15 -11.93 -0.06
CA ARG A 102 -9.99 -10.88 -0.67
C ARG A 102 -10.68 -11.36 -1.95
N PHE A 103 -9.94 -12.10 -2.78
CA PHE A 103 -10.47 -12.75 -3.98
C PHE A 103 -9.96 -14.18 -4.04
N ASP A 104 -10.83 -15.12 -3.72
CA ASP A 104 -10.56 -16.55 -3.80
C ASP A 104 -10.44 -17.02 -5.26
N ARG A 105 -9.34 -17.73 -5.59
CA ARG A 105 -9.03 -18.26 -6.93
C ARG A 105 -10.18 -19.06 -7.54
N ASP A 106 -10.85 -19.88 -6.72
CA ASP A 106 -11.82 -20.85 -7.20
C ASP A 106 -13.23 -20.22 -7.23
N ALA A 107 -13.55 -19.34 -6.28
CA ALA A 107 -14.85 -18.65 -6.23
C ALA A 107 -14.97 -17.39 -7.11
N HIS A 108 -13.88 -16.65 -7.35
CA HIS A 108 -13.92 -15.34 -8.01
C HIS A 108 -13.24 -15.30 -9.38
N PHE A 109 -12.27 -16.18 -9.65
CA PHE A 109 -11.50 -16.18 -10.90
C PHE A 109 -11.67 -17.44 -11.76
N GLY A 110 -12.50 -18.40 -11.33
CA GLY A 110 -12.71 -19.65 -12.07
C GLY A 110 -11.42 -20.40 -12.38
N GLY A 111 -10.40 -20.27 -11.52
CA GLY A 111 -9.07 -20.88 -11.70
C GLY A 111 -8.07 -20.11 -12.57
N ALA A 112 -8.43 -18.95 -13.14
CA ALA A 112 -7.58 -18.21 -14.09
C ALA A 112 -6.48 -17.35 -13.44
N HIS A 113 -6.63 -16.96 -12.17
CA HIS A 113 -5.71 -16.06 -11.47
C HIS A 113 -5.46 -16.49 -10.02
N ALA A 114 -4.25 -16.26 -9.51
CA ALA A 114 -3.88 -16.60 -8.15
C ALA A 114 -4.73 -15.84 -7.12
N THR A 115 -5.07 -16.47 -5.98
CA THR A 115 -5.78 -15.85 -4.85
C THR A 115 -5.08 -14.55 -4.44
N GLU A 116 -5.82 -13.45 -4.43
CA GLU A 116 -5.33 -12.18 -3.88
C GLU A 116 -5.61 -12.13 -2.38
N TRP A 117 -4.55 -11.95 -1.61
CA TRP A 117 -4.62 -11.77 -0.17
C TRP A 117 -4.70 -10.29 0.14
N GLN A 118 -5.61 -9.91 1.03
CA GLN A 118 -5.58 -8.60 1.66
C GLN A 118 -4.60 -8.64 2.83
N ALA A 119 -3.62 -7.75 2.80
CA ALA A 119 -2.83 -7.42 3.98
C ALA A 119 -3.48 -6.20 4.65
N ARG A 120 -3.69 -6.27 5.96
CA ARG A 120 -4.30 -5.21 6.77
C ARG A 120 -3.41 -4.93 7.98
N ILE A 121 -2.94 -3.70 8.12
CA ILE A 121 -2.05 -3.27 9.21
C ILE A 121 -2.78 -2.23 10.05
N GLY A 122 -2.92 -2.48 11.34
CA GLY A 122 -3.46 -1.51 12.28
C GLY A 122 -4.02 -2.15 13.56
N PRO A 123 -4.48 -1.36 14.53
CA PRO A 123 -4.60 0.09 14.46
C PRO A 123 -3.24 0.80 14.32
N LEU A 124 -3.19 1.84 13.49
CA LEU A 124 -2.01 2.68 13.30
C LEU A 124 -1.81 3.59 14.54
N PRO A 125 -0.56 3.94 14.89
CA PRO A 125 -0.25 4.58 16.18
C PRO A 125 -0.33 6.13 16.15
N PHE A 126 -0.90 6.74 15.12
CA PHE A 126 -0.90 8.20 14.91
C PHE A 126 -2.28 8.72 14.49
#